data_AF-A0A973GUB3-F1
#
_entry.id   AF-A0A973GUB3-F1
#
_cell.length_a   1.000
_cell.length_b   1.000
_cell.length_c   1.000
_cell.angle_alpha   90.00
_cell.angle_beta   90.00
_cell.angle_gamma   90.00
#
_symmetry.space_group_name_H-M   'P 1'
#
loop_
_entity.id
_entity.type
_entity.pdbx_description
1 polymer ?
#
loop_
_entity_poly.entity_id
_entity_poly.type
_entity_poly.pdbx_seq_one_letter_code
_entity_poly.pdbx_strand_id
1 'polypeptide(L)'
;MNESLIQEIRSKADIVEVIQHYVPLIKKGKNYVAVCPFHDDHDPSMSISQDKQIFKCFVCGAGGNVFNFVKDFEKIQFNDAVVKVANYIGYTLDEKYIINQTKIDPKQQALFNVLNEYVKYTRYILNTEDALDAKKYLHNRGLDDSIIQKFEIGYNLNNDQSTKFLLVKGFDLESCVKTNITRINEFGSKDVFNQRIVFPIHNPQGQVVAFTARTMNPNESSKYINSTETPLYTKGNLLYNYHRAIKNIKQQKEIIIVE
;
A
#
# COMPACT_ATOMS: atom_id res chain seq x y z
N MET A 1 -3.35 10.45 -18.35
CA MET A 1 -2.21 11.37 -18.49
C MET A 1 -2.18 11.86 -19.94
N ASN A 2 -1.81 13.11 -20.23
CA ASN A 2 -1.75 13.62 -21.60
C ASN A 2 -0.50 13.09 -22.34
N GLU A 3 -0.61 12.91 -23.66
CA GLU A 3 0.47 12.31 -24.47
C GLU A 3 1.77 13.11 -24.45
N SER A 4 1.69 14.45 -24.41
CA SER A 4 2.87 15.31 -24.37
C SER A 4 3.73 15.07 -23.13
N LEU A 5 3.11 14.92 -21.96
CA LEU A 5 3.82 14.62 -20.70
C LEU A 5 4.44 13.23 -20.74
N ILE A 6 3.71 12.23 -21.25
CA ILE A 6 4.23 10.86 -21.41
C ILE A 6 5.48 10.88 -22.31
N GLN A 7 5.43 11.65 -23.41
CA GLN A 7 6.53 11.76 -24.36
C GLN A 7 7.74 12.50 -23.76
N GLU A 8 7.50 13.53 -22.95
CA GLU A 8 8.56 14.24 -22.22
C GLU A 8 9.27 13.35 -21.19
N ILE A 9 8.50 12.59 -20.39
CA ILE A 9 9.09 11.65 -19.43
C ILE A 9 9.90 10.59 -20.18
N ARG A 10 9.38 10.10 -21.31
CA ARG A 10 10.07 9.09 -22.13
C ARG A 10 11.39 9.60 -22.70
N SER A 11 11.44 10.86 -23.15
CA SER A 11 12.67 11.42 -23.73
C SER A 11 13.78 11.66 -22.70
N LYS A 12 13.40 11.83 -21.42
CA LYS A 12 14.33 11.99 -20.29
C LYS A 12 14.75 10.66 -19.67
N ALA A 13 14.03 9.57 -19.94
CA ALA A 13 14.33 8.26 -19.35
C ALA A 13 15.30 7.47 -20.21
N ASP A 14 16.47 7.14 -19.65
CA ASP A 14 17.35 6.14 -20.24
C ASP A 14 16.86 4.73 -19.87
N ILE A 15 16.49 3.95 -20.89
CA ILE A 15 15.97 2.60 -20.73
C ILE A 15 16.96 1.65 -20.04
N VAL A 16 18.27 1.80 -20.25
CA VAL A 16 19.30 0.98 -19.61
C VAL A 16 19.35 1.31 -18.13
N GLU A 17 19.33 2.60 -17.79
CA GLU A 17 19.34 3.06 -16.41
C GLU A 17 18.10 2.61 -15.64
N VAL A 18 16.93 2.57 -16.27
CA VAL A 18 15.73 2.06 -15.61
C VAL A 18 15.75 0.54 -15.48
N ILE A 19 16.05 -0.20 -16.56
CA ILE A 19 15.99 -1.67 -16.55
C ILE A 19 17.04 -2.28 -15.61
N GLN A 20 18.23 -1.69 -15.46
CA GLN A 20 19.25 -2.20 -14.54
C GLN A 20 18.81 -2.23 -13.06
N HIS A 21 17.76 -1.49 -12.69
CA HIS A 21 17.15 -1.57 -11.35
C HIS A 21 16.34 -2.86 -11.13
N TYR A 22 15.93 -3.52 -12.21
CA TYR A 22 15.05 -4.68 -12.19
C TYR A 22 15.80 -5.98 -12.45
N VAL A 23 16.73 -5.96 -13.40
CA VAL A 23 17.49 -7.15 -13.80
C VAL A 23 18.96 -6.79 -14.06
N PRO A 24 19.90 -7.70 -13.77
CA PRO A 24 21.30 -7.48 -14.07
C PRO A 24 21.51 -7.40 -15.59
N LEU A 25 22.25 -6.38 -16.03
CA LEU A 25 22.56 -6.15 -17.44
C LEU A 25 24.03 -6.46 -17.75
N ILE A 26 24.27 -7.09 -18.88
CA ILE A 26 25.62 -7.38 -19.41
C ILE A 26 25.81 -6.60 -20.70
N LYS A 27 26.87 -5.78 -20.79
CA LYS A 27 27.18 -5.03 -22.01
C LYS A 27 27.69 -5.97 -23.11
N LYS A 28 27.08 -5.94 -24.30
CA LYS A 28 27.45 -6.77 -25.46
C LYS A 28 27.48 -5.91 -26.73
N GLY A 29 28.66 -5.41 -27.06
CA GLY A 29 28.86 -4.47 -28.17
C GLY A 29 28.16 -3.14 -27.88
N LYS A 30 27.25 -2.73 -28.78
CA LYS A 30 26.47 -1.48 -28.64
C LYS A 30 25.21 -1.64 -27.76
N ASN A 31 24.80 -2.87 -27.47
CA ASN A 31 23.59 -3.16 -26.71
C ASN A 31 23.94 -3.75 -25.34
N TYR A 32 22.93 -3.90 -24.50
CA TYR A 32 22.99 -4.70 -23.27
C TYR A 32 22.14 -5.96 -23.45
N VAL A 33 22.47 -7.01 -22.73
CA VAL A 33 21.69 -8.25 -22.68
C VAL A 33 21.36 -8.64 -21.25
N ALA A 34 20.24 -9.32 -21.06
CA ALA A 34 19.79 -9.86 -19.79
C ALA A 34 18.97 -11.14 -19.99
N VAL A 35 18.89 -11.96 -18.96
CA VAL A 35 17.89 -13.04 -18.88
C VAL A 35 16.51 -12.39 -18.88
N CYS A 36 15.61 -12.88 -19.72
CA CYS A 36 14.31 -12.26 -19.90
C CYS A 36 13.39 -12.58 -18.69
N PRO A 37 12.86 -11.59 -17.99
CA PRO A 37 11.99 -11.83 -16.83
C PRO A 37 10.55 -12.22 -17.22
N PHE A 38 10.22 -12.24 -18.51
CA PHE A 38 8.85 -12.42 -19.01
C PHE A 38 8.51 -13.85 -19.44
N HIS A 39 9.46 -14.77 -19.33
CA HIS A 39 9.26 -16.20 -19.52
C HIS A 39 10.30 -16.97 -18.70
N ASP A 40 10.14 -18.29 -18.61
CA ASP A 40 11.12 -19.16 -17.99
C ASP A 40 12.37 -19.24 -18.88
N ASP A 41 13.41 -18.51 -18.48
CA ASP A 41 14.61 -18.26 -19.28
C ASP A 41 15.86 -18.47 -18.43
N HIS A 42 16.84 -19.16 -19.01
CA HIS A 42 18.10 -19.52 -18.36
C HIS A 42 19.32 -18.90 -19.07
N ASP A 43 19.12 -18.34 -20.27
CA ASP A 43 20.15 -17.71 -21.08
C ASP A 43 19.78 -16.25 -21.37
N PRO A 44 20.76 -15.32 -21.53
CA PRO A 44 20.44 -13.93 -21.86
C PRO A 44 19.75 -13.75 -23.24
N SER A 45 18.42 -13.84 -23.27
CA SER A 45 17.62 -13.75 -24.50
C SER A 45 17.04 -12.35 -24.77
N MET A 46 17.08 -11.46 -23.78
CA MET A 46 16.59 -10.09 -23.88
C MET A 46 17.72 -9.13 -24.21
N SER A 47 17.56 -8.35 -25.29
CA SER A 47 18.48 -7.29 -25.71
C SER A 47 17.87 -5.93 -25.46
N ILE A 48 18.67 -5.00 -24.94
CA ILE A 48 18.32 -3.62 -24.65
C ILE A 48 19.20 -2.73 -25.51
N SER A 49 18.60 -1.92 -26.38
CA SER A 49 19.30 -0.95 -27.21
C SER A 49 19.18 0.44 -26.58
N GLN A 50 20.29 0.96 -26.08
CA GLN A 50 20.35 2.30 -25.50
C GLN A 50 20.08 3.36 -26.57
N ASP A 51 20.71 3.27 -27.74
CA ASP A 51 20.51 4.24 -28.84
C ASP A 51 19.05 4.30 -29.31
N LYS A 52 18.37 3.16 -29.38
CA LYS A 52 16.96 3.09 -29.83
C LYS A 52 15.95 3.24 -28.70
N GLN A 53 16.40 3.26 -27.44
CA GLN A 53 15.56 3.33 -26.24
C GLN A 53 14.46 2.25 -26.20
N ILE A 54 14.80 1.02 -26.60
CA ILE A 54 13.88 -0.14 -26.64
C ILE A 54 14.54 -1.42 -26.12
N PHE A 55 13.71 -2.36 -25.66
CA PHE A 55 14.11 -3.73 -25.37
C PHE A 55 13.34 -4.73 -26.26
N LYS A 56 13.94 -5.90 -26.48
CA LYS A 56 13.31 -7.03 -27.17
C LYS A 56 13.89 -8.34 -26.66
N CYS A 57 13.03 -9.26 -26.26
CA CYS A 57 13.36 -10.67 -26.09
C CYS A 57 13.20 -11.39 -27.43
N PHE A 58 14.25 -12.10 -27.85
CA PHE A 58 14.27 -12.84 -29.11
C PHE A 58 13.65 -14.24 -29.02
N VAL A 59 13.23 -14.67 -27.82
CA VAL A 59 12.58 -15.97 -27.59
C VAL A 59 11.06 -15.78 -27.42
N CYS A 60 10.61 -15.10 -26.36
CA CYS A 60 9.18 -14.92 -26.11
C CYS A 60 8.55 -13.74 -26.87
N GLY A 61 9.37 -12.92 -27.53
CA GLY A 61 8.89 -11.78 -28.32
C GLY A 61 8.48 -10.54 -27.51
N ALA A 62 8.55 -10.57 -26.17
CA ALA A 62 8.32 -9.40 -25.33
C ALA A 62 9.23 -8.24 -25.77
N GLY A 63 8.71 -7.02 -25.83
CA GLY A 63 9.48 -5.87 -26.27
C GLY A 63 8.69 -4.57 -26.22
N GLY A 64 9.40 -3.45 -26.25
CA GLY A 64 8.81 -2.13 -26.19
C GLY A 64 9.78 -1.09 -25.65
N ASN A 65 9.24 0.03 -25.18
CA ASN A 65 10.02 1.08 -24.52
C ASN A 65 10.12 0.84 -23.01
N VAL A 66 10.74 1.78 -22.30
CA VAL A 66 10.94 1.74 -20.84
C VAL A 66 9.63 1.56 -20.06
N PHE A 67 8.53 2.18 -20.48
CA PHE A 67 7.23 2.03 -19.81
C PHE A 67 6.65 0.64 -20.03
N ASN A 68 6.80 0.07 -21.23
CA ASN A 68 6.35 -1.29 -21.50
C ASN A 68 7.04 -2.28 -20.57
N PHE A 69 8.36 -2.16 -20.42
CA PHE A 69 9.14 -3.01 -19.53
C PHE A 69 8.60 -2.93 -18.09
N VAL A 70 8.51 -1.72 -17.51
CA VAL A 70 8.07 -1.54 -16.12
C VAL A 70 6.63 -2.03 -15.92
N LYS A 71 5.74 -1.71 -16.87
CA LYS A 71 4.34 -2.12 -16.85
C LYS A 71 4.21 -3.65 -16.81
N ASP A 72 4.89 -4.34 -17.72
CA ASP A 72 4.80 -5.79 -17.86
C ASP A 72 5.53 -6.52 -16.72
N PHE A 73 6.67 -5.98 -16.27
CA PHE A 73 7.46 -6.56 -15.17
C PHE A 73 6.71 -6.49 -13.85
N GLU A 74 6.13 -5.33 -13.54
CA GLU A 74 5.42 -5.12 -12.27
C GLU A 74 3.92 -5.46 -12.34
N LYS A 75 3.41 -5.81 -13.53
CA LYS A 75 1.99 -6.11 -13.77
C LYS A 75 1.05 -4.96 -13.36
N ILE A 76 1.44 -3.73 -13.67
CA ILE A 76 0.69 -2.50 -13.36
C ILE A 76 0.06 -1.90 -14.63
N GLN A 77 -0.76 -0.86 -14.48
CA GLN A 77 -1.32 -0.16 -15.64
C GLN A 77 -0.27 0.76 -16.29
N PHE A 78 -0.47 1.10 -17.56
CA PHE A 78 0.49 1.91 -18.32
C PHE A 78 0.77 3.26 -17.65
N ASN A 79 -0.26 3.96 -17.17
CA ASN A 79 -0.07 5.26 -16.49
C ASN A 79 0.76 5.11 -15.21
N ASP A 80 0.55 4.04 -14.43
CA ASP A 80 1.34 3.79 -13.21
C ASP A 80 2.81 3.51 -13.56
N ALA A 81 3.07 2.82 -14.67
CA ALA A 81 4.42 2.62 -15.19
C ALA A 81 5.07 3.95 -15.61
N VAL A 82 4.32 4.88 -16.21
CA VAL A 82 4.82 6.24 -16.52
C VAL A 82 5.17 6.99 -15.24
N VAL A 83 4.32 6.94 -14.21
CA VAL A 83 4.58 7.57 -12.91
C VAL A 83 5.83 6.98 -12.24
N LYS A 84 5.98 5.65 -12.29
CA LYS A 84 7.18 4.98 -11.75
C LYS A 84 8.45 5.39 -12.47
N VAL A 85 8.44 5.41 -13.80
CA VAL A 85 9.61 5.84 -14.58
C VAL A 85 9.93 7.31 -14.30
N ALA A 86 8.93 8.19 -14.21
CA ALA A 86 9.12 9.58 -13.81
C ALA A 86 9.83 9.70 -12.44
N ASN A 87 9.40 8.90 -11.46
CA ASN A 87 10.05 8.87 -10.14
C ASN A 87 11.49 8.35 -10.20
N TYR A 88 11.78 7.34 -11.02
CA TYR A 88 13.16 6.82 -11.17
C TYR A 88 14.12 7.87 -11.73
N ILE A 89 13.66 8.68 -12.68
CA ILE A 89 14.47 9.70 -13.34
C ILE A 89 14.44 11.04 -12.59
N GLY A 90 13.81 11.11 -11.41
CA GLY A 90 13.69 12.33 -10.62
C GLY A 90 12.78 13.40 -11.23
N TYR A 91 11.90 13.03 -12.16
CA TYR A 91 10.96 13.95 -12.78
C TYR A 91 9.82 14.28 -11.82
N THR A 92 9.59 15.56 -11.55
CA THR A 92 8.51 16.01 -10.67
C THR A 92 7.18 15.98 -11.39
N LEU A 93 6.27 15.11 -10.93
CA LEU A 93 4.89 15.05 -11.39
C LEU A 93 3.97 15.89 -10.51
N ASP A 94 2.94 16.48 -11.11
CA ASP A 94 1.80 17.05 -10.39
C ASP A 94 1.15 15.95 -9.52
N GLU A 95 0.78 16.29 -8.28
CA GLU A 95 0.17 15.39 -7.30
C GLU A 95 -1.02 14.61 -7.87
N LYS A 96 -1.80 15.22 -8.78
CA LYS A 96 -2.94 14.56 -9.42
C LYS A 96 -2.57 13.33 -10.26
N TYR A 97 -1.31 13.18 -10.66
CA TYR A 97 -0.79 12.02 -11.38
C TYR A 97 -0.13 10.99 -10.45
N ILE A 98 0.30 11.42 -9.26
CA ILE A 98 0.91 10.56 -8.24
C ILE A 98 -0.17 9.82 -7.44
N ILE A 99 -1.34 10.45 -7.27
CA ILE A 99 -2.50 9.89 -6.58
C ILE A 99 -3.32 9.01 -7.55
N ASN A 100 -2.86 7.76 -7.73
CA ASN A 100 -3.60 6.55 -8.16
C ASN A 100 -4.55 6.61 -9.38
N GLN A 101 -4.19 5.95 -10.49
CA GLN A 101 -5.13 5.43 -11.49
C GLN A 101 -4.90 3.95 -11.83
N THR A 102 -4.66 3.09 -10.84
CA THR A 102 -5.20 1.73 -10.95
C THR A 102 -6.72 1.86 -10.90
N LYS A 103 -7.45 1.42 -11.94
CA LYS A 103 -8.89 1.19 -11.82
C LYS A 103 -9.10 0.12 -10.74
N ILE A 104 -9.22 0.55 -9.50
CA ILE A 104 -9.63 -0.31 -8.40
C ILE A 104 -11.06 -0.74 -8.74
N ASP A 105 -11.32 -2.05 -8.69
CA ASP A 105 -12.67 -2.59 -8.85
C ASP A 105 -13.62 -1.78 -7.94
N PRO A 106 -14.73 -1.21 -8.45
CA PRO A 106 -15.65 -0.43 -7.63
C PRO A 106 -16.04 -1.10 -6.31
N LYS A 107 -16.11 -2.45 -6.30
CA LYS A 107 -16.35 -3.21 -5.06
C LYS A 107 -15.18 -3.10 -4.08
N GLN A 108 -13.94 -3.24 -4.53
CA GLN A 108 -12.77 -3.01 -3.68
C GLN A 108 -12.67 -1.55 -3.22
N GLN A 109 -13.01 -0.59 -4.08
CA GLN A 109 -13.03 0.82 -3.72
C GLN A 109 -14.00 1.10 -2.57
N ALA A 110 -15.18 0.47 -2.57
CA ALA A 110 -16.13 0.57 -1.46
C ALA A 110 -15.52 0.07 -0.14
N LEU A 111 -14.78 -1.05 -0.15
CA LEU A 111 -14.09 -1.56 1.03
C LEU A 111 -13.01 -0.60 1.53
N PHE A 112 -12.18 -0.04 0.64
CA PHE A 112 -11.20 0.99 1.02
C PHE A 112 -11.87 2.21 1.64
N ASN A 113 -13.02 2.64 1.12
CA ASN A 113 -13.75 3.78 1.66
C ASN A 113 -14.22 3.52 3.10
N VAL A 114 -14.70 2.32 3.41
CA VAL A 114 -15.05 1.92 4.79
C VAL A 114 -13.83 1.99 5.70
N LEU A 115 -12.71 1.38 5.30
CA LEU A 115 -11.47 1.35 6.10
C LEU A 115 -10.95 2.77 6.38
N ASN A 116 -10.94 3.63 5.37
CA ASN A 116 -10.50 5.02 5.50
C ASN A 116 -11.42 5.84 6.40
N GLU A 117 -12.74 5.66 6.30
CA GLU A 117 -13.67 6.35 7.18
C GLU A 117 -13.56 5.84 8.63
N TYR A 118 -13.31 4.54 8.83
CA TYR A 118 -13.05 3.97 10.14
C TYR A 118 -11.77 4.53 10.79
N VAL A 119 -10.69 4.76 10.01
CA VAL A 119 -9.50 5.47 10.51
C VAL A 119 -9.86 6.88 10.98
N LYS A 120 -10.61 7.65 10.18
CA LYS A 120 -11.03 9.00 10.59
C LYS A 120 -11.86 8.98 11.86
N TYR A 121 -12.81 8.05 11.95
CA TYR A 121 -13.66 7.87 13.13
C TYR A 121 -12.82 7.58 14.38
N THR A 122 -11.98 6.54 14.34
CA THR A 122 -11.21 6.12 15.53
C THR A 122 -10.19 7.16 15.95
N ARG A 123 -9.59 7.90 15.01
CA ARG A 123 -8.70 9.03 15.31
C ARG A 123 -9.43 10.20 15.94
N TYR A 124 -10.65 10.50 15.46
CA TYR A 124 -11.50 11.52 16.07
C TYR A 124 -11.84 11.13 17.51
N ILE A 125 -12.32 9.89 17.71
CA ILE A 125 -12.65 9.36 19.04
C ILE A 125 -11.47 9.43 20.00
N LEU A 126 -10.24 9.11 19.58
CA LEU A 126 -9.07 9.20 20.45
C LEU A 126 -8.82 10.60 21.02
N ASN A 127 -9.39 11.64 20.40
CA ASN A 127 -9.28 13.03 20.84
C ASN A 127 -10.55 13.56 21.55
N THR A 128 -11.54 12.71 21.84
CA THR A 128 -12.71 13.09 22.64
C THR A 128 -12.51 12.78 24.13
N GLU A 129 -13.40 13.31 24.96
CA GLU A 129 -13.40 13.04 26.41
C GLU A 129 -13.56 11.55 26.73
N ASP A 130 -14.33 10.82 25.91
CA ASP A 130 -14.56 9.37 26.08
C ASP A 130 -13.29 8.51 25.92
N ALA A 131 -12.20 9.07 25.36
CA ALA A 131 -10.95 8.37 25.11
C ALA A 131 -9.75 8.94 25.88
N LEU A 132 -9.98 9.78 26.90
CA LEU A 132 -8.88 10.36 27.70
C LEU A 132 -7.95 9.30 28.30
N ASP A 133 -8.52 8.21 28.81
CA ASP A 133 -7.74 7.09 29.35
C ASP A 133 -6.89 6.40 28.27
N ALA A 134 -7.43 6.25 27.05
CA ALA A 134 -6.69 5.70 25.92
C ALA A 134 -5.54 6.60 25.48
N LYS A 135 -5.77 7.91 25.42
CA LYS A 135 -4.74 8.89 25.09
C LYS A 135 -3.65 8.94 26.16
N LYS A 136 -4.02 8.98 27.43
CA LYS A 136 -3.08 8.90 28.56
C LYS A 136 -2.28 7.59 28.55
N TYR A 137 -2.94 6.47 28.23
CA TYR A 137 -2.29 5.18 28.09
C TYR A 137 -1.18 5.20 27.02
N LEU A 138 -1.45 5.77 25.84
CA LEU A 138 -0.48 5.91 24.76
C LEU A 138 0.71 6.78 25.17
N HIS A 139 0.46 7.95 25.77
CA HIS A 139 1.52 8.84 26.23
C HIS A 139 2.40 8.19 27.31
N ASN A 140 1.81 7.45 28.25
CA ASN A 140 2.57 6.70 29.26
C ASN A 140 3.46 5.60 28.65
N ARG A 141 3.19 5.18 27.41
CA ARG A 141 4.04 4.26 26.64
C ARG A 141 5.07 4.95 25.75
N GLY A 142 5.24 6.27 25.89
CA GLY A 142 6.18 7.06 25.10
C GLY A 142 5.71 7.37 23.68
N LEU A 143 4.43 7.21 23.39
CA LEU A 143 3.84 7.60 22.10
C LEU A 143 3.31 9.03 22.22
N ASP A 144 4.07 10.00 21.73
CA ASP A 144 3.64 11.39 21.67
C ASP A 144 2.60 11.63 20.56
N ASP A 145 2.00 12.82 20.55
CA ASP A 145 0.98 13.18 19.56
C ASP A 145 1.50 13.11 18.11
N SER A 146 2.80 13.36 17.88
CA SER A 146 3.41 13.28 16.55
C SER A 146 3.46 11.84 16.03
N ILE A 147 3.79 10.89 16.90
CA ILE A 147 3.80 9.45 16.61
C ILE A 147 2.35 8.98 16.41
N ILE A 148 1.45 9.36 17.31
CA ILE A 148 0.02 9.01 17.21
C ILE A 148 -0.55 9.48 15.87
N GLN A 149 -0.26 10.71 15.47
CA GLN A 149 -0.69 11.26 14.18
C GLN A 149 -0.04 10.52 13.00
N LYS A 150 1.29 10.32 13.03
CA LYS A 150 2.05 9.68 11.94
C LYS A 150 1.59 8.25 11.67
N PHE A 151 1.25 7.50 12.71
CA PHE A 151 0.80 6.11 12.61
C PHE A 151 -0.72 5.96 12.60
N GLU A 152 -1.45 7.08 12.61
CA GLU A 152 -2.92 7.11 12.53
C GLU A 152 -3.59 6.28 13.63
N ILE A 153 -2.98 6.29 14.83
CA ILE A 153 -3.49 5.54 15.98
C ILE A 153 -4.83 6.14 16.39
N GLY A 154 -5.81 5.28 16.63
CA GLY A 154 -7.16 5.66 17.03
C GLY A 154 -7.66 4.83 18.23
N TYR A 155 -8.92 5.06 18.60
CA TYR A 155 -9.61 4.28 19.63
C TYR A 155 -11.01 3.91 19.16
N ASN A 156 -11.44 2.67 19.44
CA ASN A 156 -12.80 2.23 19.20
C ASN A 156 -13.57 2.15 20.52
N LEU A 157 -14.70 2.86 20.59
CA LEU A 157 -15.58 2.82 21.75
C LEU A 157 -16.34 1.48 21.87
N ASN A 158 -17.17 1.40 22.89
CA ASN A 158 -18.06 0.26 23.11
C ASN A 158 -19.38 0.39 22.35
N ASN A 159 -20.32 -0.52 22.65
CA ASN A 159 -21.72 -0.43 22.24
C ASN A 159 -21.95 -0.35 20.73
N ASP A 160 -21.05 -0.99 19.96
CA ASP A 160 -21.12 -1.11 18.50
C ASP A 160 -21.16 0.25 17.79
N GLN A 161 -20.57 1.28 18.42
CA GLN A 161 -20.66 2.66 17.96
C GLN A 161 -20.01 2.87 16.60
N SER A 162 -18.92 2.17 16.28
CA SER A 162 -18.26 2.35 14.98
C SER A 162 -19.08 1.76 13.84
N THR A 163 -19.67 0.58 14.04
CA THR A 163 -20.61 -0.01 13.09
C THR A 163 -21.80 0.93 12.87
N LYS A 164 -22.42 1.42 13.95
CA LYS A 164 -23.56 2.36 13.84
C LYS A 164 -23.18 3.64 13.08
N PHE A 165 -22.01 4.21 13.38
CA PHE A 165 -21.50 5.39 12.69
C PHE A 165 -21.33 5.15 11.18
N LEU A 166 -20.71 4.04 10.79
CA LEU A 166 -20.49 3.71 9.38
C LEU A 166 -21.82 3.54 8.64
N LEU A 167 -22.81 2.87 9.24
CA LEU A 167 -24.14 2.72 8.65
C LEU A 167 -24.83 4.09 8.46
N VAL A 168 -24.76 4.99 9.45
CA VAL A 168 -25.29 6.35 9.34
C VAL A 168 -24.57 7.16 8.26
N LYS A 169 -23.28 6.91 8.03
CA LYS A 169 -22.49 7.54 6.95
C LYS A 169 -22.81 6.98 5.56
N GLY A 170 -23.72 6.02 5.46
CA GLY A 170 -24.20 5.46 4.20
C GLY A 170 -23.41 4.26 3.68
N PHE A 171 -22.52 3.68 4.50
CA PHE A 171 -21.88 2.42 4.15
C PHE A 171 -22.84 1.25 4.40
N ASP A 172 -22.82 0.26 3.51
CA ASP A 172 -23.61 -0.94 3.68
C ASP A 172 -22.96 -1.89 4.70
N LEU A 173 -23.80 -2.67 5.40
CA LEU A 173 -23.35 -3.60 6.43
C LEU A 173 -22.43 -4.70 5.87
N GLU A 174 -22.67 -5.14 4.62
CA GLU A 174 -21.88 -6.19 3.98
C GLU A 174 -20.42 -5.74 3.78
N SER A 175 -20.21 -4.50 3.33
CA SER A 175 -18.88 -3.89 3.21
C SER A 175 -18.18 -3.75 4.58
N CYS A 176 -18.92 -3.40 5.64
CA CYS A 176 -18.39 -3.34 7.01
C CYS A 176 -17.96 -4.71 7.54
N VAL A 177 -18.71 -5.77 7.19
CA VAL A 177 -18.36 -7.16 7.53
C VAL A 177 -17.18 -7.66 6.71
N LYS A 178 -17.17 -7.39 5.39
CA LYS A 178 -16.08 -7.78 4.47
C LYS A 178 -14.74 -7.11 4.81
N THR A 179 -14.77 -5.95 5.45
CA THR A 179 -13.57 -5.25 5.96
C THR A 179 -13.18 -5.67 7.38
N ASN A 180 -13.94 -6.57 8.01
CA ASN A 180 -13.75 -7.04 9.38
C ASN A 180 -13.78 -5.92 10.44
N ILE A 181 -14.46 -4.80 10.16
CA ILE A 181 -14.80 -3.80 11.18
C ILE A 181 -15.98 -4.29 12.03
N THR A 182 -16.92 -4.95 11.36
CA THR A 182 -18.13 -5.51 11.95
C THR A 182 -18.13 -7.03 11.84
N ARG A 183 -18.66 -7.71 12.85
CA ARG A 183 -19.03 -9.13 12.80
C ARG A 183 -20.52 -9.28 13.07
N ILE A 184 -21.14 -10.30 12.52
CA ILE A 184 -22.54 -10.63 12.79
C ILE A 184 -22.56 -11.86 13.71
N ASN A 185 -23.36 -11.80 14.76
CA ASN A 185 -23.69 -12.95 15.59
C ASN A 185 -25.22 -13.01 15.82
N GLU A 186 -25.68 -13.95 16.65
CA GLU A 186 -27.10 -14.12 17.00
C GLU A 186 -27.73 -12.88 17.64
N PHE A 187 -26.92 -11.97 18.20
CA PHE A 187 -27.36 -10.72 18.83
C PHE A 187 -27.22 -9.49 17.90
N GLY A 188 -26.93 -9.70 16.61
CA GLY A 188 -26.84 -8.66 15.59
C GLY A 188 -25.40 -8.29 15.21
N SER A 189 -25.23 -7.06 14.71
CA SER A 189 -23.92 -6.55 14.31
C SER A 189 -23.11 -6.07 15.51
N LYS A 190 -21.84 -6.45 15.56
CA LYS A 190 -20.91 -6.13 16.64
C LYS A 190 -19.61 -5.56 16.12
N ASP A 191 -19.06 -4.58 16.83
CA ASP A 191 -17.71 -4.08 16.56
C ASP A 191 -16.67 -5.17 16.86
N VAL A 192 -15.73 -5.38 15.94
CA VAL A 192 -14.62 -6.34 16.13
C VAL A 192 -13.61 -5.80 17.15
N PHE A 193 -13.33 -4.50 17.12
CA PHE A 193 -12.26 -3.86 17.91
C PHE A 193 -12.76 -3.14 19.17
N ASN A 194 -13.88 -3.59 19.74
CA ASN A 194 -14.54 -2.99 20.90
C ASN A 194 -13.56 -2.65 22.06
N GLN A 195 -13.57 -1.39 22.53
CA GLN A 195 -12.74 -0.87 23.63
C GLN A 195 -11.23 -1.08 23.48
N ARG A 196 -10.72 -0.92 22.26
CA ARG A 196 -9.30 -1.11 21.96
C ARG A 196 -8.71 0.10 21.25
N ILE A 197 -7.43 0.33 21.52
CA ILE A 197 -6.58 1.22 20.73
C ILE A 197 -6.35 0.54 19.39
N VAL A 198 -6.62 1.25 18.30
CA VAL A 198 -6.60 0.73 16.92
C VAL A 198 -5.38 1.26 16.19
N PHE A 199 -4.68 0.37 15.50
CA PHE A 199 -3.52 0.67 14.67
C PHE A 199 -3.81 0.22 13.23
N PRO A 200 -3.88 1.15 12.27
CA PRO A 200 -4.16 0.80 10.88
C PRO A 200 -2.98 0.09 10.22
N ILE A 201 -3.27 -1.03 9.54
CA ILE A 201 -2.33 -1.80 8.74
C ILE A 201 -2.49 -1.37 7.28
N HIS A 202 -1.37 -1.09 6.63
CA HIS A 202 -1.32 -0.56 5.27
C HIS A 202 -0.65 -1.54 4.32
N ASN A 203 -1.11 -1.57 3.07
CA ASN A 203 -0.41 -2.27 1.99
C ASN A 203 0.87 -1.49 1.56
N PRO A 204 1.71 -2.05 0.66
CA PRO A 204 2.92 -1.37 0.19
C PRO A 204 2.66 -0.02 -0.51
N GLN A 205 1.45 0.20 -1.03
CA GLN A 205 0.99 1.44 -1.65
C GLN A 205 0.53 2.48 -0.61
N GLY A 206 0.53 2.14 0.69
CA GLY A 206 0.10 3.03 1.76
C GLY A 206 -1.42 3.15 1.89
N GLN A 207 -2.19 2.22 1.34
CA GLN A 207 -3.64 2.15 1.55
C GLN A 207 -3.94 1.30 2.78
N VAL A 208 -4.88 1.73 3.61
CA VAL A 208 -5.35 0.96 4.77
C VAL A 208 -6.07 -0.29 4.26
N VAL A 209 -5.69 -1.47 4.79
CA VAL A 209 -6.25 -2.76 4.38
C VAL A 209 -6.77 -3.59 5.55
N ALA A 210 -6.34 -3.30 6.78
CA ALA A 210 -6.69 -4.03 7.99
C ALA A 210 -6.33 -3.23 9.24
N PHE A 211 -6.58 -3.80 10.41
CA PHE A 211 -6.23 -3.23 11.70
C PHE A 211 -5.63 -4.27 12.64
N THR A 212 -4.78 -3.80 13.54
CA THR A 212 -4.52 -4.48 14.81
C THR A 212 -5.02 -3.61 15.95
N ALA A 213 -5.51 -4.23 17.01
CA ALA A 213 -6.12 -3.51 18.12
C ALA A 213 -5.69 -4.07 19.47
N ARG A 214 -5.32 -3.15 20.35
CA ARG A 214 -4.75 -3.44 21.66
C ARG A 214 -5.72 -3.07 22.77
N THR A 215 -5.97 -4.01 23.68
CA THR A 215 -6.74 -3.71 24.89
C THR A 215 -5.91 -3.00 25.96
N MET A 216 -6.55 -2.10 26.68
CA MET A 216 -6.00 -1.52 27.91
C MET A 216 -6.40 -2.31 29.16
N ASN A 217 -7.46 -3.12 29.06
CA ASN A 217 -7.97 -3.92 30.16
C ASN A 217 -7.04 -5.14 30.39
N PRO A 218 -6.40 -5.26 31.57
CA PRO A 218 -5.50 -6.38 31.87
C PRO A 218 -6.22 -7.73 31.96
N ASN A 219 -7.56 -7.74 32.14
CA ASN A 219 -8.35 -8.96 32.28
C ASN A 219 -8.78 -9.56 30.93
N GLU A 220 -8.54 -8.86 29.82
CA GLU A 220 -8.81 -9.39 28.48
C GLU A 220 -7.80 -10.49 28.12
N SER A 221 -8.29 -11.66 27.75
CA SER A 221 -7.46 -12.84 27.45
C SER A 221 -6.47 -12.62 26.31
N SER A 222 -6.83 -11.78 25.33
CA SER A 222 -6.00 -11.42 24.19
C SER A 222 -5.60 -9.95 24.23
N LYS A 223 -4.31 -9.69 24.51
CA LYS A 223 -3.75 -8.34 24.55
C LYS A 223 -3.88 -7.60 23.21
N TYR A 224 -3.65 -8.32 22.11
CA TYR A 224 -3.83 -7.84 20.75
C TYR A 224 -4.79 -8.74 20.00
N ILE A 225 -5.59 -8.13 19.13
CA ILE A 225 -6.38 -8.83 18.11
C ILE A 225 -6.10 -8.18 16.76
N ASN A 226 -6.18 -8.95 15.68
CA ASN A 226 -5.97 -8.46 14.32
C ASN A 226 -7.24 -8.66 13.52
N SER A 227 -7.41 -7.88 12.46
CA SER A 227 -8.36 -8.22 11.41
C SER A 227 -8.14 -9.67 10.95
N THR A 228 -9.23 -10.40 10.73
CA THR A 228 -9.18 -11.68 10.02
C THR A 228 -8.87 -11.46 8.54
N GLU A 229 -8.70 -12.54 7.78
CA GLU A 229 -8.61 -12.49 6.31
C GLU A 229 -9.78 -11.70 5.71
N THR A 230 -9.48 -10.83 4.75
CA THR A 230 -10.46 -10.04 3.98
C THR A 230 -10.08 -10.02 2.51
N PRO A 231 -10.95 -9.56 1.59
CA PRO A 231 -10.57 -9.35 0.20
C PRO A 231 -9.40 -8.39 -0.02
N LEU A 232 -9.08 -7.53 0.96
CA LEU A 232 -8.00 -6.55 0.89
C LEU A 232 -6.77 -6.94 1.73
N TYR A 233 -6.88 -7.94 2.60
CA TYR A 233 -5.86 -8.27 3.60
C TYR A 233 -5.70 -9.76 3.80
N THR A 234 -4.46 -10.22 3.62
CA THR A 234 -4.01 -11.55 3.99
C THR A 234 -2.87 -11.49 4.98
N LYS A 235 -3.04 -12.16 6.12
CA LYS A 235 -2.07 -12.20 7.21
C LYS A 235 -0.80 -12.92 6.74
N GLY A 236 0.35 -12.34 7.04
CA GLY A 236 1.67 -12.86 6.66
C GLY A 236 2.22 -12.30 5.35
N ASN A 237 1.40 -11.64 4.52
CA ASN A 237 1.86 -11.02 3.26
C ASN A 237 2.34 -9.58 3.43
N LEU A 238 2.22 -9.01 4.64
CA LEU A 238 2.48 -7.59 4.89
C LEU A 238 3.41 -7.40 6.08
N LEU A 239 4.32 -6.44 5.93
CA LEU A 239 5.14 -5.89 7.00
C LEU A 239 4.53 -4.56 7.45
N TYR A 240 4.19 -4.44 8.74
CA TYR A 240 3.68 -3.20 9.31
C TYR A 240 4.66 -2.04 9.05
N ASN A 241 4.14 -0.86 8.71
CA ASN A 241 4.90 0.36 8.42
C ASN A 241 5.84 0.30 7.18
N TYR A 242 5.81 -0.78 6.39
CA TYR A 242 6.70 -0.92 5.24
C TYR A 242 6.56 0.22 4.21
N HIS A 243 5.34 0.64 3.89
CA HIS A 243 5.08 1.73 2.94
C HIS A 243 5.76 3.05 3.31
N ARG A 244 5.92 3.34 4.62
CA ARG A 244 6.65 4.54 5.10
C ARG A 244 8.16 4.31 5.13
N ALA A 245 8.59 3.08 5.44
CA ALA A 245 9.99 2.73 5.60
C ALA A 245 10.74 2.51 4.27
N ILE A 246 10.04 2.12 3.20
CA ILE A 246 10.65 1.67 1.93
C ILE A 246 11.64 2.67 1.34
N LYS A 247 11.37 3.98 1.47
CA LYS A 247 12.27 5.04 0.99
C LYS A 247 13.62 4.99 1.71
N ASN A 248 13.59 4.91 3.04
CA ASN A 248 14.80 4.88 3.86
C ASN A 248 15.54 3.54 3.73
N ILE A 249 14.80 2.42 3.64
CA ILE A 249 15.38 1.10 3.39
C ILE A 249 16.22 1.10 2.10
N LYS A 250 15.70 1.69 1.02
CA LYS A 250 16.45 1.79 -0.25
C LYS A 250 17.69 2.67 -0.14
N GLN A 251 17.59 3.79 0.58
CA GLN A 251 18.70 4.73 0.76
C GLN A 251 19.83 4.15 1.62
N GLN A 252 19.47 3.47 2.71
CA GLN A 252 20.42 2.93 3.68
C GLN A 252 20.86 1.49 3.34
N LYS A 253 20.16 0.81 2.43
CA LYS A 253 20.35 -0.61 2.11
C LYS A 253 20.28 -1.51 3.34
N GLU A 254 19.46 -1.12 4.31
CA GLU A 254 19.31 -1.78 5.60
C GLU A 254 17.82 -1.79 5.99
N ILE A 255 17.39 -2.89 6.63
CA ILE A 255 16.07 -3.01 7.23
C ILE A 255 16.20 -3.50 8.67
N ILE A 256 15.57 -2.80 9.60
CA ILE A 256 15.46 -3.21 10.99
C ILE A 256 14.08 -3.84 11.20
N ILE A 257 14.07 -5.10 11.64
CA ILE A 257 12.86 -5.85 11.94
C ILE A 257 12.67 -5.89 13.45
N VAL A 258 11.45 -5.59 13.92
CA VAL A 258 11.08 -5.58 15.34
C VAL A 258 9.81 -6.41 15.56
N GLU A 259 9.64 -6.90 16.78
CA GLU A 259 8.40 -7.58 17.25
C GLU A 259 7.36 -6.59 17.81
#